data_AF-A0A842MYX9-F1
#
_entry.id   AF-A0A842MYX9-F1
#
_cell.length_a   1.000
_cell.length_b   1.000
_cell.length_c   1.000
_cell.angle_alpha   90.00
_cell.angle_beta   90.00
_cell.angle_gamma   90.00
#
_symmetry.space_group_name_H-M   'P 1'
#
loop_
_entity.id
_entity.type
_entity.pdbx_description
1 polymer ?
#
loop_
_entity_poly.entity_id
_entity_poly.type
_entity_poly.pdbx_seq_one_letter_code
_entity_poly.pdbx_strand_id
1 'polypeptide(L)'
;MEERININVSATEYDKTSKEIGKVLGRMEEMVHGQEDFVITDSEFAFGWHFFIVSVNREMVIKLADMMGEQFNKYKGKGLDKKFISLLSEKMEGKDLKIKFAIKEEMESSKFGIF
;
A
#
# COMPACT_ATOMS: atom_id res chain seq x y z
N MET A 1 17.73 9.91 -6.16
CA MET A 1 16.60 10.00 -5.22
C MET A 1 15.78 8.74 -5.47
N GLU A 2 15.64 7.88 -4.48
CA GLU A 2 14.78 6.69 -4.61
C GLU A 2 13.33 7.15 -4.77
N GLU A 3 12.69 6.73 -5.86
CA GLU A 3 11.29 7.03 -6.09
C GLU A 3 10.45 6.17 -5.15
N ARG A 4 9.50 6.79 -4.42
CA ARG A 4 8.65 6.09 -3.44
C ARG A 4 7.19 6.19 -3.84
N ILE A 5 6.47 5.08 -3.67
CA ILE A 5 5.02 5.01 -3.81
C ILE A 5 4.41 5.36 -2.45
N ASN A 6 3.68 6.47 -2.37
CA ASN A 6 3.00 6.89 -1.15
C ASN A 6 1.53 6.47 -1.20
N ILE A 7 1.17 5.55 -0.31
CA ILE A 7 -0.16 4.97 -0.21
C ILE A 7 -0.84 5.57 1.01
N ASN A 8 -1.94 6.27 0.80
CA ASN A 8 -2.81 6.70 1.88
C ASN A 8 -3.63 5.51 2.38
N VAL A 9 -3.63 5.33 3.69
CA VAL A 9 -4.36 4.27 4.36
C VAL A 9 -5.40 4.89 5.28
N SER A 10 -6.63 4.39 5.19
CA SER A 10 -7.70 4.72 6.15
C SER A 10 -8.15 3.44 6.83
N ALA A 11 -8.10 3.40 8.17
CA ALA A 11 -8.46 2.22 8.95
C ALA A 11 -9.23 2.57 10.24
N THR A 12 -10.01 1.64 10.77
CA THR A 12 -10.70 1.84 12.07
C THR A 12 -9.85 1.46 13.28
N GLU A 13 -8.82 0.62 13.11
CA GLU A 13 -7.92 0.15 14.18
C GLU A 13 -6.45 0.34 13.77
N TYR A 14 -5.87 1.51 14.05
CA TYR A 14 -4.51 1.82 13.60
C TYR A 14 -3.45 0.82 14.06
N ASP A 15 -3.39 0.50 15.36
CA ASP A 15 -2.33 -0.36 15.90
C ASP A 15 -2.35 -1.78 15.30
N LYS A 16 -3.55 -2.32 15.10
CA LYS A 16 -3.74 -3.65 14.51
C LYS A 16 -3.45 -3.61 13.02
N THR A 17 -3.96 -2.60 12.31
CA THR A 17 -3.75 -2.46 10.87
C THR A 17 -2.29 -2.19 10.52
N SER A 18 -1.61 -1.26 11.19
CA SER A 18 -0.21 -0.90 10.92
C SER A 18 0.73 -2.08 11.14
N LYS A 19 0.55 -2.85 12.22
CA LYS A 19 1.30 -4.08 12.48
C LYS A 19 1.09 -5.14 11.40
N GLU A 20 -0.15 -5.32 10.94
CA GLU A 20 -0.43 -6.32 9.90
C GLU A 20 0.10 -5.89 8.52
N ILE A 21 0.00 -4.60 8.17
CA ILE A 21 0.64 -4.05 6.97
C ILE A 21 2.16 -4.25 7.06
N GLY A 22 2.77 -3.94 8.20
CA GLY A 22 4.21 -4.13 8.41
C GLY A 22 4.65 -5.59 8.23
N LYS A 23 3.86 -6.56 8.73
CA LYS A 23 4.12 -7.99 8.50
C LYS A 23 4.01 -8.38 7.02
N VAL A 24 3.00 -7.87 6.31
CA VAL A 24 2.78 -8.18 4.90
C VAL A 24 3.91 -7.59 4.04
N LEU A 25 4.25 -6.33 4.26
CA LEU A 25 5.32 -5.66 3.54
C LEU A 25 6.69 -6.22 3.89
N GLY A 26 6.96 -6.57 5.16
CA GLY A 26 8.20 -7.23 5.55
C GLY A 26 8.41 -8.57 4.83
N ARG A 27 7.35 -9.38 4.68
CA ARG A 27 7.44 -10.62 3.87
C ARG A 27 7.72 -10.33 2.40
N MET A 28 7.10 -9.29 1.84
CA MET A 28 7.34 -8.91 0.45
C MET A 28 8.76 -8.37 0.24
N GLU A 29 9.29 -7.64 1.22
CA GLU A 29 10.67 -7.12 1.22
C GLU A 29 11.68 -8.27 1.28
N GLU A 30 11.47 -9.24 2.17
CA GLU A 30 12.28 -10.46 2.26
C GLU A 30 12.33 -11.23 0.94
N MET A 31 11.20 -11.33 0.22
CA MET A 31 11.12 -12.03 -1.08
C MET A 31 12.00 -11.41 -2.16
N VAL A 32 12.32 -10.12 -2.05
CA VAL A 32 13.17 -9.41 -3.02
C VAL A 32 14.55 -9.07 -2.47
N HIS A 33 14.92 -9.67 -1.33
CA HIS A 33 16.17 -9.39 -0.62
C HIS A 33 16.36 -7.89 -0.33
N GLY A 34 15.26 -7.21 -0.02
CA GLY A 34 15.22 -5.79 0.33
C GLY A 34 15.57 -5.52 1.80
N GLN A 35 15.81 -4.26 2.12
CA GLN A 35 16.01 -3.78 3.49
C GLN A 35 15.58 -2.31 3.60
N GLU A 36 14.74 -2.01 4.59
CA GLU A 36 14.21 -0.66 4.85
C GLU A 36 13.43 -0.08 3.66
N ASP A 37 12.80 -0.94 2.87
CA ASP A 37 12.06 -0.58 1.65
C ASP A 37 10.70 0.06 1.95
N PHE A 38 10.21 0.04 3.19
CA PHE A 38 8.96 0.70 3.54
C PHE A 38 8.98 1.40 4.90
N VAL A 39 8.15 2.43 5.02
CA VAL A 39 7.90 3.18 6.25
C VAL A 39 6.40 3.36 6.41
N ILE A 40 5.92 3.23 7.65
CA ILE A 40 4.55 3.52 8.06
C ILE A 40 4.59 4.72 8.98
N THR A 41 3.84 5.77 8.67
CA THR A 41 3.78 6.97 9.52
C THR A 41 2.84 6.77 10.70
N ASP A 42 2.96 7.65 11.69
CA ASP A 42 1.94 7.83 12.71
C ASP A 42 0.57 8.16 12.08
N SER A 43 -0.49 7.86 12.83
CA SER A 43 -1.86 8.13 12.40
C SER A 43 -2.42 9.44 12.90
N GLU A 44 -3.23 10.06 12.05
CA GLU A 44 -4.15 11.14 12.40
C GLU A 44 -5.56 10.55 12.58
N PHE A 45 -6.18 10.78 13.74
CA PHE A 45 -7.51 10.29 14.03
C PHE A 45 -8.59 11.34 13.74
N ALA A 46 -9.56 11.02 12.87
CA ALA A 46 -10.69 11.88 12.57
C ALA A 46 -11.92 11.05 12.16
N PHE A 47 -13.11 11.49 12.57
CA PHE A 47 -14.40 10.89 12.17
C PHE A 47 -14.52 9.37 12.41
N GLY A 48 -13.86 8.84 13.45
CA GLY A 48 -13.87 7.40 13.74
C GLY A 48 -12.92 6.57 12.85
N TRP A 49 -12.02 7.23 12.12
CA TRP A 49 -11.00 6.62 11.28
C TRP A 49 -9.61 7.13 11.64
N HIS A 50 -8.62 6.30 11.41
CA HIS A 50 -7.21 6.64 11.41
C HIS A 50 -6.72 6.79 9.97
N PHE A 51 -5.99 7.87 9.71
CA PHE A 51 -5.38 8.20 8.43
C PHE A 51 -3.87 8.22 8.59
N PHE A 52 -3.15 7.50 7.74
CA PHE A 52 -1.69 7.44 7.76
C PHE A 52 -1.14 7.08 6.40
N ILE A 53 0.17 7.24 6.21
CA ILE A 53 0.86 6.99 4.95
C ILE A 53 1.74 5.74 5.10
N VAL A 54 1.65 4.88 4.09
CA VAL A 54 2.60 3.79 3.87
C VAL A 54 3.43 4.18 2.66
N SER A 55 4.73 4.41 2.87
CA SER A 55 5.66 4.80 1.82
C SER A 55 6.52 3.61 1.47
N VAL A 56 6.47 3.14 0.22
CA VAL A 56 7.21 1.95 -0.25
C VAL A 56 8.18 2.35 -1.35
N ASN A 57 9.40 1.83 -1.31
CA ASN A 57 10.40 2.01 -2.34
C ASN A 57 9.90 1.41 -3.67
N ARG A 58 9.93 2.18 -4.76
CA ARG A 58 9.47 1.72 -6.07
C ARG A 58 10.29 0.52 -6.56
N GLU A 59 11.57 0.45 -6.22
CA GLU A 59 12.45 -0.65 -6.60
C GLU A 59 11.98 -2.00 -6.03
N MET A 60 11.54 -2.03 -4.77
CA MET A 60 10.94 -3.21 -4.15
C MET A 60 9.74 -3.71 -4.97
N VAL A 61 8.88 -2.79 -5.41
CA VAL A 61 7.68 -3.12 -6.18
C VAL A 61 8.02 -3.61 -7.59
N ILE A 62 9.04 -3.04 -8.23
CA ILE A 62 9.55 -3.53 -9.53
C ILE A 62 10.07 -4.96 -9.39
N LYS A 63 10.93 -5.23 -8.39
CA LYS A 63 11.47 -6.58 -8.14
C LYS A 63 10.36 -7.59 -7.86
N LEU A 64 9.34 -7.21 -7.09
CA LEU A 64 8.15 -8.05 -6.85
C LEU A 64 7.41 -8.36 -8.15
N ALA A 65 7.18 -7.34 -8.98
CA ALA A 65 6.50 -7.51 -10.26
C ALA A 65 7.27 -8.42 -11.21
N ASP A 66 8.60 -8.26 -11.29
CA ASP A 66 9.48 -9.07 -12.12
C ASP A 66 9.50 -10.53 -11.65
N MET A 67 9.64 -10.76 -10.34
CA MET A 67 9.62 -12.10 -9.75
C MET A 67 8.28 -12.82 -9.95
N MET A 68 7.17 -12.10 -9.82
CA MET A 68 5.82 -12.66 -9.98
C MET A 68 5.39 -12.80 -11.45
N GLY A 69 6.03 -12.07 -12.37
CA GLY A 69 5.79 -12.13 -13.81
C GLY A 69 4.32 -11.98 -14.20
N GLU A 70 3.79 -12.96 -14.94
CA GLU A 70 2.39 -12.94 -15.39
C GLU A 70 1.37 -12.92 -14.23
N GLN A 71 1.73 -13.47 -13.06
CA GLN A 71 0.85 -13.41 -11.89
C GLN A 71 0.64 -11.96 -11.45
N PHE A 72 1.70 -11.14 -11.45
CA PHE A 72 1.58 -9.73 -11.13
C PHE A 72 0.61 -9.01 -12.08
N ASN A 73 0.64 -9.42 -13.36
CA ASN A 73 -0.19 -8.79 -14.37
C ASN A 73 -1.70 -9.01 -14.18
N LYS A 74 -2.10 -10.02 -13.41
CA LYS A 74 -3.50 -10.33 -13.09
C LYS A 74 -4.11 -9.39 -12.04
N TYR A 75 -3.29 -8.68 -11.27
CA TYR A 75 -3.79 -7.70 -10.30
C TYR A 75 -4.47 -6.52 -11.00
N LYS A 76 -5.53 -6.01 -10.38
CA LYS A 76 -6.34 -4.91 -10.93
C LYS A 76 -5.54 -3.59 -10.98
N GLY A 77 -5.94 -2.71 -11.89
CA GLY A 77 -5.36 -1.37 -12.02
C GLY A 77 -4.35 -1.23 -13.16
N LYS A 78 -4.19 0.00 -13.65
CA LYS A 78 -3.28 0.36 -14.73
C LYS A 78 -1.94 0.82 -14.13
N GLY A 79 -0.85 0.20 -14.57
CA GLY A 79 0.51 0.52 -14.12
C GLY A 79 0.92 -0.21 -12.85
N LEU A 80 2.20 -0.08 -12.50
CA LEU A 80 2.85 -0.78 -11.39
C LEU A 80 2.16 -0.49 -10.04
N ASP A 81 1.95 0.79 -9.73
CA ASP A 81 1.50 1.27 -8.42
C ASP A 81 0.08 0.78 -8.10
N LYS A 82 -0.83 0.86 -9.08
CA LYS A 82 -2.22 0.40 -8.88
C LYS A 82 -2.31 -1.12 -8.77
N LYS A 83 -1.48 -1.86 -9.51
CA LYS A 83 -1.38 -3.32 -9.38
C LYS A 83 -0.81 -3.71 -8.02
N PHE A 84 0.20 -3.00 -7.54
CA PHE A 84 0.76 -3.21 -6.21
C PHE A 84 -0.26 -2.94 -5.10
N ILE A 85 -1.06 -1.88 -5.20
CA ILE A 85 -2.14 -1.63 -4.22
C ILE A 85 -3.18 -2.75 -4.25
N SER A 86 -3.52 -3.27 -5.43
CA SER A 86 -4.44 -4.40 -5.54
C SER A 86 -3.86 -5.67 -4.90
N LEU A 87 -2.56 -5.93 -5.09
CA LEU A 87 -1.83 -7.01 -4.41
C LEU A 87 -1.85 -6.82 -2.89
N LEU A 88 -1.49 -5.62 -2.40
CA LEU A 88 -1.50 -5.31 -0.98
C LEU A 88 -2.90 -5.47 -0.37
N SER A 89 -3.93 -4.99 -1.07
CA SER A 89 -5.33 -5.13 -0.65
C SER A 89 -5.72 -6.61 -0.53
N GLU A 90 -5.45 -7.42 -1.55
CA GLU A 90 -5.72 -8.87 -1.53
C GLU A 90 -5.00 -9.57 -0.37
N LYS A 91 -3.74 -9.20 -0.07
CA LYS A 91 -2.99 -9.77 1.07
C LYS A 91 -3.53 -9.34 2.44
N MET A 92 -4.31 -8.26 2.46
CA MET A 92 -4.97 -7.73 3.66
C MET A 92 -6.44 -8.17 3.77
N GLU A 93 -7.03 -8.74 2.71
CA GLU A 93 -8.38 -9.31 2.72
C GLU A 93 -8.47 -10.52 3.68
N GLY A 94 -9.67 -10.74 4.24
CA GLY A 94 -9.95 -11.84 5.17
C GLY A 94 -9.52 -11.59 6.61
N LYS A 95 -8.92 -10.43 6.91
CA LYS A 95 -8.68 -9.96 8.28
C LYS A 95 -9.88 -9.13 8.70
N ASP A 96 -10.37 -9.32 9.93
CA ASP A 96 -11.44 -8.51 10.53
C ASP A 96 -10.93 -7.08 10.79
N LEU A 97 -10.72 -6.34 9.69
CA LEU A 97 -10.06 -5.05 9.58
C LEU A 97 -10.76 -4.26 8.48
N LYS A 98 -11.30 -3.10 8.84
CA LYS A 98 -11.88 -2.17 7.88
C LYS A 98 -10.80 -1.22 7.38
N ILE A 99 -10.22 -1.51 6.22
CA ILE A 99 -9.07 -0.78 5.65
C ILE A 99 -9.41 -0.31 4.23
N LYS A 100 -8.90 0.87 3.85
CA LYS A 100 -8.89 1.38 2.47
C LYS A 100 -7.51 1.88 2.10
N PHE A 101 -7.08 1.59 0.87
CA PHE A 101 -5.82 2.05 0.28
C PHE A 101 -6.09 2.97 -0.91
N ALA A 102 -5.32 4.06 -1.05
CA ALA A 102 -5.42 5.00 -2.17
C ALA A 102 -4.06 5.61 -2.53
N ILE A 103 -3.82 5.93 -3.80
CA ILE A 103 -2.65 6.71 -4.23
C ILE A 103 -2.93 8.20 -4.00
N LYS A 104 -1.93 8.95 -3.52
CA LYS A 104 -2.04 10.40 -3.26
C LYS A 104 -2.64 11.20 -4.43
N GLU A 105 -2.26 10.88 -5.66
CA GLU A 105 -2.76 11.57 -6.86
C GLU A 105 -4.28 11.47 -7.07
N GLU A 106 -4.93 10.38 -6.61
CA GLU A 106 -6.38 10.20 -6.74
C GLU A 106 -7.18 10.97 -5.67
N MET A 107 -6.55 11.26 -4.53
CA MET A 107 -7.18 12.05 -3.47
C MET A 107 -7.24 13.54 -3.83
N GLU A 108 -6.26 14.04 -4.59
CA GLU A 108 -6.28 15.41 -5.09
C GLU A 108 -7.30 15.57 -6.22
N SER A 109 -7.43 14.63 -7.16
CA SER A 109 -8.45 14.72 -8.23
C SER A 109 -9.89 14.64 -7.71
N SER A 110 -10.12 13.79 -6.70
CA SER A 110 -11.44 13.63 -6.06
C SER A 110 -11.86 14.87 -5.27
N LYS A 111 -10.90 15.66 -4.75
CA LYS A 111 -11.16 16.94 -4.07
C LYS A 111 -11.73 17.98 -5.05
N PHE A 112 -11.48 17.84 -6.35
CA PHE A 112 -11.96 18.76 -7.38
C PHE A 112 -13.15 18.21 -8.21
N GLY A 113 -13.67 17.02 -7.90
CA GLY A 113 -14.87 16.48 -8.53
C GLY A 113 -14.76 16.23 -10.04
N ILE A 114 -13.56 15.98 -10.56
CA ILE A 114 -13.35 15.69 -11.98
C ILE A 114 -13.43 14.17 -12.17
N PHE A 115 -14.60 13.67 -12.56
CA PHE A 115 -14.86 12.32 -13.05
C PHE A 115 -15.30 12.38 -14.52
#